data_AF-A0A662S1U8-F1
#
_entry.id   AF-A0A662S1U8-F1
#
_cell.length_a   1.000
_cell.length_b   1.000
_cell.length_c   1.000
_cell.angle_alpha   90.00
_cell.angle_beta   90.00
_cell.angle_gamma   90.00
#
_symmetry.space_group_name_H-M   'P 1'
#
loop_
_entity.id
_entity.type
_entity.pdbx_description
1 polymer ?
#
loop_
_entity_poly.entity_id
_entity_poly.type
_entity_poly.pdbx_seq_one_letter_code
_entity_poly.pdbx_strand_id
1 'polypeptide(L)'
;MQKLLLSEKISSLWEGRQKYKHTTGWFGFGIGLLEILGLLASLALIFAMVIKKTGIGVALLAGSIVLGLLSLKPPGFAEVAAQAVLDRKTFELTAAVALIALLGAIYRVTGLLEELSRGLRRALPSDKLVVELIPAIFGLLPVLGGALMSAPVVDDVGDDLGLNSEEKTFLNLWFRHVVFFIYPVGTTLLLASYLAGIEVKPLILVQLPVFITSILAGHAIWLIIEVEESKKDVESPFSKRELGKAIFPILLVASFGVIRRWLIIVGVLLSIAFLAIVRGLELET
;
A
#
# COMPACT_ATOMS: atom_id res chain seq x y z
N MET A 1 -13.20 5.74 -40.74
CA MET A 1 -12.20 6.76 -40.33
C MET A 1 -11.43 6.35 -39.06
N GLN A 2 -12.07 6.01 -37.93
CA GLN A 2 -11.37 5.58 -36.70
C GLN A 2 -10.52 4.29 -36.83
N LYS A 3 -10.94 3.30 -37.63
CA LYS A 3 -10.16 2.06 -37.84
C LYS A 3 -8.84 2.29 -38.60
N LEU A 4 -8.82 3.26 -39.52
CA LEU A 4 -7.63 3.62 -40.30
C LEU A 4 -6.59 4.35 -39.45
N LEU A 5 -7.04 5.23 -38.55
CA LEU A 5 -6.16 5.91 -37.58
C LEU A 5 -5.54 4.92 -36.58
N LEU A 6 -6.27 3.87 -36.21
CA LEU A 6 -5.73 2.81 -35.35
C LEU A 6 -4.68 1.97 -36.09
N SER A 7 -4.89 1.63 -37.36
CA SER A 7 -3.93 0.84 -38.14
C SER A 7 -2.63 1.60 -38.40
N GLU A 8 -2.70 2.91 -38.67
CA GLU A 8 -1.50 3.76 -38.85
C GLU A 8 -0.72 3.97 -37.53
N LYS A 9 -1.44 4.06 -36.40
CA LYS A 9 -0.80 4.13 -35.09
C LYS A 9 -0.14 2.81 -34.70
N ILE A 10 -0.72 1.68 -35.09
CA ILE A 10 -0.13 0.35 -34.87
C ILE A 10 1.06 0.12 -35.80
N SER A 11 1.00 0.54 -37.07
CA SER A 11 2.11 0.40 -38.02
C SER A 11 3.31 1.25 -37.62
N SER A 12 3.10 2.50 -37.19
CA SER A 12 4.17 3.38 -36.68
C SER A 12 4.81 2.85 -35.38
N LEU A 13 4.03 2.23 -34.49
CA LEU A 13 4.55 1.51 -33.32
C LEU A 13 5.35 0.25 -33.71
N TRP A 14 5.05 -0.35 -34.86
CA TRP A 14 5.75 -1.52 -35.38
C TRP A 14 7.06 -1.15 -36.09
N GLU A 15 7.07 -0.04 -36.84
CA GLU A 15 8.28 0.52 -37.47
C GLU A 15 9.29 1.04 -36.44
N GLY A 16 8.83 1.66 -35.35
CA GLY A 16 9.70 2.06 -34.24
C GLY A 16 10.46 0.89 -33.58
N ARG A 17 9.88 -0.32 -33.63
CA ARG A 17 10.50 -1.55 -33.13
C ARG A 17 11.61 -2.10 -34.05
N GLN A 18 11.57 -1.80 -35.35
CA GLN A 18 12.60 -2.25 -36.30
C GLN A 18 13.94 -1.54 -36.08
N LYS A 19 13.95 -0.36 -35.44
CA LYS A 19 15.18 0.42 -35.17
C LYS A 19 16.13 -0.24 -34.14
N TYR A 20 15.66 -1.27 -33.43
CA TYR A 20 16.44 -2.05 -32.44
C TYR A 20 16.92 -3.42 -32.96
N LYS A 21 16.77 -3.70 -34.26
CA LYS A 21 17.10 -5.02 -34.85
C LYS A 21 18.59 -5.41 -34.86
N HIS A 22 19.52 -4.54 -34.46
CA HIS A 22 20.95 -4.86 -34.52
C HIS A 22 21.53 -5.61 -33.31
N THR A 23 20.71 -6.11 -32.38
CA THR A 23 21.14 -6.98 -31.28
C THR A 23 20.35 -8.30 -31.26
N THR A 24 20.51 -9.11 -32.31
CA THR A 24 19.97 -10.48 -32.33
C THR A 24 20.87 -11.42 -31.53
N GLY A 25 20.43 -11.76 -30.31
CA GLY A 25 20.92 -12.90 -29.53
C GLY A 25 20.37 -14.24 -30.04
N TRP A 26 21.02 -15.34 -29.63
CA TRP A 26 20.83 -16.72 -30.12
C TRP A 26 19.43 -17.33 -29.96
N PHE A 27 18.56 -16.71 -29.16
CA PHE A 27 17.16 -17.07 -29.03
C PHE A 27 16.34 -15.88 -29.52
N GLY A 28 15.39 -16.06 -30.44
CA GLY A 28 14.64 -14.99 -31.13
C GLY A 28 13.84 -13.99 -30.29
N PHE A 29 14.09 -13.89 -28.98
CA PHE A 29 13.82 -12.73 -28.15
C PHE A 29 15.06 -11.82 -28.22
N GLY A 30 14.91 -10.56 -28.62
CA GLY A 30 16.02 -9.60 -28.73
C GLY A 30 16.64 -9.17 -27.38
N ILE A 31 16.84 -10.10 -26.45
CA ILE A 31 17.43 -9.95 -25.12
C ILE A 31 18.77 -10.68 -25.13
N GLY A 32 19.86 -9.97 -24.82
CA GLY A 32 21.21 -10.57 -24.77
C GLY A 32 21.36 -11.55 -23.59
N LEU A 33 22.18 -12.60 -23.75
CA LEU A 33 22.52 -13.54 -22.67
C LEU A 33 23.04 -12.81 -21.41
N LEU A 34 23.80 -11.73 -21.61
CA LEU A 34 24.30 -10.87 -20.53
C LEU A 34 23.19 -10.19 -19.72
N GLU A 35 22.09 -9.80 -20.37
CA GLU A 35 20.95 -9.17 -19.68
C GLU A 35 20.22 -10.16 -18.79
N ILE A 36 20.06 -11.40 -19.25
CA ILE A 36 19.46 -12.49 -18.45
C ILE A 36 20.35 -12.80 -17.26
N LEU A 37 21.67 -12.92 -17.47
CA LEU A 37 22.63 -13.15 -16.39
C LEU A 37 22.65 -11.97 -15.40
N GLY A 38 22.57 -10.73 -15.89
CA GLY A 38 22.49 -9.53 -15.06
C GLY A 38 21.22 -9.51 -14.19
N LEU A 39 20.07 -9.87 -14.77
CA LEU A 39 18.81 -10.01 -14.04
C LEU A 39 18.90 -11.08 -12.95
N LEU A 40 19.37 -12.28 -13.29
CA LEU A 40 19.50 -13.36 -12.31
C LEU A 40 20.49 -13.01 -11.19
N ALA A 41 21.63 -12.40 -11.54
CA ALA A 41 22.64 -11.97 -10.58
C ALA A 41 22.09 -10.87 -9.64
N SER A 42 21.37 -9.89 -10.17
CA SER A 42 20.76 -8.82 -9.36
C SER A 42 19.70 -9.36 -8.41
N LEU A 43 18.81 -10.25 -8.87
CA LEU A 43 17.81 -10.89 -8.01
C LEU A 43 18.46 -11.75 -6.92
N ALA A 44 19.45 -12.57 -7.28
CA ALA A 44 20.18 -13.39 -6.31
C ALA A 44 20.87 -12.52 -5.24
N LEU A 45 21.47 -11.40 -5.64
CA LEU A 45 22.08 -10.44 -4.72
C LEU A 45 21.05 -9.81 -3.78
N ILE A 46 19.92 -9.34 -4.32
CA ILE A 46 18.84 -8.76 -3.51
C ILE A 46 18.38 -9.76 -2.45
N PHE A 47 18.09 -11.01 -2.85
CA PHE A 47 17.67 -12.05 -1.90
C PHE A 47 18.76 -12.34 -0.86
N ALA A 48 20.02 -12.50 -1.28
CA ALA A 48 21.13 -12.74 -0.35
C ALA A 48 21.29 -11.62 0.68
N MET A 49 21.16 -10.35 0.27
CA MET A 49 21.24 -9.20 1.17
C MET A 49 20.04 -9.11 2.12
N VAL A 50 18.83 -9.39 1.64
CA VAL A 50 17.61 -9.42 2.47
C VAL A 50 17.67 -10.56 3.49
N ILE A 51 18.13 -11.75 3.11
CA ILE A 51 18.35 -12.88 4.03
C ILE A 51 19.36 -12.51 5.12
N LYS A 52 20.40 -11.74 4.77
CA LYS A 52 21.37 -11.17 5.71
C LYS A 52 20.83 -9.99 6.54
N LYS A 53 19.53 -9.71 6.48
CA LYS A 53 18.85 -8.61 7.19
C LYS A 53 19.41 -7.23 6.82
N THR A 54 19.97 -7.07 5.62
CA THR A 54 20.34 -5.76 5.11
C THR A 54 19.08 -4.97 4.79
N GLY A 55 19.09 -3.65 5.00
CA GLY A 55 17.94 -2.80 4.67
C GLY A 55 17.52 -2.96 3.20
N ILE A 56 16.21 -3.16 2.96
CA ILE A 56 15.65 -3.46 1.64
C ILE A 56 16.06 -2.40 0.60
N GLY A 57 16.09 -1.12 0.98
CA GLY A 57 16.53 -0.04 0.09
C GLY A 57 17.97 -0.21 -0.41
N VAL A 58 18.88 -0.63 0.48
CA VAL A 58 20.29 -0.89 0.11
C VAL A 58 20.40 -2.13 -0.77
N ALA A 59 19.63 -3.18 -0.47
CA ALA A 59 19.59 -4.39 -1.29
C ALA A 59 19.10 -4.09 -2.72
N LEU A 60 18.02 -3.31 -2.86
CA LEU A 60 17.48 -2.90 -4.15
C LEU A 60 18.45 -2.01 -4.94
N LEU A 61 19.12 -1.06 -4.28
CA LEU A 61 20.15 -0.23 -4.91
C LEU A 61 21.31 -1.08 -5.43
N ALA A 62 21.86 -1.97 -4.60
CA ALA A 62 22.94 -2.86 -5.00
C ALA A 62 22.53 -3.77 -6.18
N GLY A 63 21.32 -4.35 -6.12
CA GLY A 63 20.75 -5.12 -7.22
C GLY A 63 20.63 -4.30 -8.52
N SER A 64 20.13 -3.07 -8.45
CA SER A 64 19.99 -2.19 -9.61
C SER A 64 21.33 -1.79 -10.22
N ILE A 65 22.37 -1.57 -9.41
CA ILE A 65 23.74 -1.31 -9.86
C ILE A 65 24.29 -2.53 -10.60
N VAL A 66 24.16 -3.73 -10.02
CA VAL A 66 24.62 -4.97 -10.67
C VAL A 66 23.88 -5.21 -11.99
N LEU A 67 22.57 -5.02 -12.01
CA LEU A 67 21.78 -5.13 -13.23
C LEU A 67 22.25 -4.14 -14.30
N GLY A 68 22.45 -2.88 -13.92
CA GLY A 68 22.89 -1.83 -14.83
C GLY A 68 24.30 -2.08 -15.39
N LEU A 69 25.25 -2.50 -14.54
CA LEU A 69 26.62 -2.78 -14.96
C LEU A 69 26.74 -4.01 -15.88
N LEU A 70 25.88 -5.01 -15.71
CA LEU A 70 25.91 -6.24 -16.51
C LEU A 70 25.07 -6.13 -17.80
N SER A 71 24.04 -5.28 -17.80
CA SER A 71 23.14 -5.13 -18.95
C SER A 71 23.44 -3.92 -19.83
N LEU A 72 24.18 -2.91 -19.34
CA LEU A 72 24.45 -1.67 -20.07
C LEU A 72 25.94 -1.38 -20.19
N LYS A 73 26.32 -0.66 -21.26
CA LYS A 73 27.67 -0.08 -21.37
C LYS A 73 27.82 1.08 -20.36
N PRO A 74 29.04 1.38 -19.86
CA PRO A 74 29.23 2.37 -18.80
C PRO A 74 28.61 3.76 -19.06
N PRO A 75 28.69 4.35 -20.27
CA PRO A 75 28.03 5.63 -20.55
C PRO A 75 26.50 5.53 -20.47
N GLY A 76 25.93 4.43 -21.00
CA GLY A 76 24.49 4.19 -20.95
C GLY A 76 23.99 3.91 -19.53
N PHE A 77 24.80 3.25 -18.68
CA PHE A 77 24.47 3.08 -17.27
C PHE A 77 24.39 4.43 -16.54
N ALA A 78 25.40 5.30 -16.71
CA ALA A 78 25.41 6.61 -16.07
C ALA A 78 24.23 7.48 -16.51
N GLU A 79 23.89 7.46 -17.81
CA GLU A 79 22.74 8.17 -18.35
C GLU A 79 21.42 7.64 -17.75
N VAL A 80 21.21 6.32 -17.76
CA VAL A 80 19.99 5.71 -17.20
C VAL A 80 19.88 5.94 -15.70
N ALA A 81 20.99 5.86 -14.96
CA ALA A 81 21.02 6.14 -13.54
C ALA A 81 20.64 7.61 -13.25
N ALA A 82 21.19 8.56 -14.01
CA ALA A 82 20.83 9.97 -13.88
C ALA A 82 19.36 10.21 -14.22
N GLN A 83 18.85 9.59 -15.30
CA GLN A 83 17.44 9.67 -15.68
C GLN A 83 16.53 9.11 -14.57
N ALA A 84 16.88 7.96 -13.97
CA ALA A 84 16.09 7.35 -12.91
C ALA A 84 16.01 8.20 -11.64
N VAL A 85 17.14 8.82 -11.24
CA VAL A 85 17.20 9.69 -10.06
C VAL A 85 16.47 11.02 -10.29
N LEU A 86 16.57 11.57 -11.50
CA LEU A 86 15.96 12.85 -11.86
C LEU A 86 14.53 12.72 -12.40
N ASP A 87 14.01 11.51 -12.52
CA ASP A 87 12.66 11.29 -13.04
C ASP A 87 11.59 11.88 -12.11
N ARG A 88 10.62 12.57 -12.70
CA ARG A 88 9.50 13.18 -11.98
C ARG A 88 8.72 12.16 -11.15
N LYS A 89 8.54 10.93 -11.64
CA LYS A 89 7.85 9.85 -10.92
C LYS A 89 8.61 9.42 -9.68
N THR A 90 9.94 9.40 -9.73
CA THR A 90 10.79 9.11 -8.58
C THR A 90 10.53 10.13 -7.47
N PHE A 91 10.59 11.42 -7.80
CA PHE A 91 10.28 12.48 -6.83
C PHE A 91 8.85 12.40 -6.29
N GLU A 92 7.85 12.23 -7.16
CA GLU A 92 6.46 12.12 -6.73
C GLU A 92 6.23 10.92 -5.80
N LEU A 93 6.76 9.74 -6.14
CA LEU A 93 6.63 8.54 -5.32
C LEU A 93 7.36 8.69 -3.99
N THR A 94 8.60 9.18 -4.00
CA THR A 94 9.38 9.40 -2.77
C THR A 94 8.69 10.42 -1.86
N ALA A 95 8.22 11.54 -2.41
CA ALA A 95 7.50 12.55 -1.64
C ALA A 95 6.19 12.00 -1.07
N ALA A 96 5.41 11.29 -1.88
CA ALA A 96 4.17 10.66 -1.42
C ALA A 96 4.44 9.68 -0.26
N VAL A 97 5.37 8.74 -0.42
CA VAL A 97 5.70 7.75 0.62
C VAL A 97 6.24 8.41 1.89
N ALA A 98 7.10 9.43 1.77
CA ALA A 98 7.64 10.16 2.92
C ALA A 98 6.54 10.92 3.68
N LEU A 99 5.65 11.60 2.97
CA LEU A 99 4.53 12.34 3.59
C LEU A 99 3.50 11.40 4.22
N ILE A 100 3.19 10.28 3.57
CA ILE A 100 2.34 9.22 4.11
C ILE A 100 2.93 8.68 5.42
N ALA A 101 4.24 8.41 5.45
CA ALA A 101 4.94 7.97 6.66
C ALA A 101 4.93 9.05 7.76
N LEU A 102 5.10 10.32 7.40
CA LEU A 102 4.99 11.44 8.33
C LEU A 102 3.59 11.54 8.93
N LEU A 103 2.54 11.43 8.10
CA LEU A 103 1.16 11.39 8.58
C LEU A 103 0.96 10.24 9.55
N GLY A 104 1.46 9.05 9.22
CA GLY A 104 1.44 7.90 10.13
C GLY A 104 2.16 8.16 11.46
N ALA A 105 3.30 8.85 11.43
CA ALA A 105 4.02 9.24 12.63
C ALA A 105 3.22 10.25 13.48
N ILE A 106 2.55 11.23 12.86
CA ILE A 106 1.66 12.17 13.54
C ILE A 106 0.54 11.41 14.25
N TYR A 107 -0.13 10.47 13.57
CA TYR A 107 -1.18 9.64 14.17
C TYR A 107 -0.70 8.90 15.41
N ARG A 108 0.52 8.36 15.37
CA ARG A 108 1.13 7.63 16.49
C ARG A 108 1.50 8.54 17.67
N VAL A 109 2.13 9.69 17.40
CA VAL A 109 2.62 10.58 18.47
C VAL A 109 1.49 11.37 19.13
N THR A 110 0.41 11.65 18.41
CA THR A 110 -0.75 12.41 18.91
C THR A 110 -1.79 11.58 19.65
N GLY A 111 -1.63 10.25 19.73
CA GLY A 111 -2.62 9.36 20.34
C GLY A 111 -3.87 9.11 19.48
N LEU A 112 -3.88 9.56 18.22
CA LEU A 112 -5.04 9.41 17.31
C LEU A 112 -5.33 7.95 16.97
N LEU A 113 -4.32 7.08 16.99
CA LEU A 113 -4.51 5.64 16.76
C LEU A 113 -5.32 4.99 17.88
N GLU A 114 -5.04 5.37 19.13
CA GLU A 114 -5.71 4.88 20.33
C GLU A 114 -7.15 5.42 20.40
N GLU A 115 -7.35 6.69 20.01
CA GLU A 115 -8.68 7.28 19.88
C GLU A 115 -9.50 6.61 18.77
N LEU A 116 -8.89 6.35 17.60
CA LEU A 116 -9.53 5.58 16.52
C LEU A 116 -9.94 4.20 17.01
N SER A 117 -9.04 3.46 17.64
CA SER A 117 -9.31 2.12 18.18
C SER A 117 -10.51 2.12 19.13
N ARG A 118 -10.47 2.99 20.15
CA ARG A 118 -11.55 3.09 21.14
C ARG A 118 -12.85 3.56 20.52
N GLY A 119 -12.79 4.56 19.62
CA GLY A 119 -13.95 5.09 18.93
C GLY A 119 -14.62 4.07 18.02
N LEU A 120 -13.84 3.28 17.28
CA LEU A 120 -14.34 2.20 16.41
C LEU A 120 -14.95 1.06 17.22
N ARG A 121 -14.29 0.60 18.30
CA ARG A 121 -14.84 -0.45 19.18
C ARG A 121 -16.22 -0.08 19.74
N ARG A 122 -16.41 1.21 20.07
CA ARG A 122 -17.67 1.77 20.57
C ARG A 122 -18.71 2.00 19.47
N ALA A 123 -18.29 2.43 18.28
CA ALA A 123 -19.21 2.70 17.17
C ALA A 123 -19.80 1.43 16.56
N LEU A 124 -19.11 0.29 16.68
CA LEU A 124 -19.54 -0.98 16.12
C LEU A 124 -20.55 -1.69 17.03
N PRO A 125 -21.66 -2.20 16.46
CA PRO A 125 -22.78 -2.71 17.25
C PRO A 125 -22.53 -4.10 17.86
N SER A 126 -21.51 -4.83 17.41
CA SER A 126 -21.19 -6.17 17.92
C SER A 126 -19.69 -6.42 17.95
N ASP A 127 -19.25 -7.25 18.89
CA ASP A 127 -17.86 -7.68 19.01
C ASP A 127 -17.40 -8.53 17.81
N LYS A 128 -18.34 -9.24 17.18
CA LYS A 128 -18.10 -9.92 15.90
C LYS A 128 -17.64 -8.97 14.79
N LEU A 129 -18.24 -7.79 14.72
CA LEU A 129 -17.83 -6.78 13.73
C LEU A 129 -16.54 -6.08 14.14
N VAL A 130 -16.26 -6.00 15.44
CA VAL A 130 -15.02 -5.39 15.96
C VAL A 130 -13.80 -6.19 15.48
N VAL A 131 -13.81 -7.52 15.64
CA VAL A 131 -12.68 -8.38 15.22
C VAL A 131 -12.47 -8.44 13.71
N GLU A 132 -13.48 -8.12 12.90
CA GLU A 132 -13.38 -8.03 11.44
C GLU A 132 -12.95 -6.62 10.96
N LEU A 133 -13.65 -5.58 11.41
CA LEU A 133 -13.51 -4.24 10.85
C LEU A 133 -12.35 -3.44 11.45
N ILE A 134 -12.00 -3.64 12.73
CA ILE A 134 -10.85 -2.93 13.31
C ILE A 134 -9.56 -3.30 12.58
N PRO A 135 -9.20 -4.59 12.39
CA PRO A 135 -8.03 -4.94 11.60
C PRO A 135 -8.05 -4.37 10.18
N ALA A 136 -9.21 -4.40 9.51
CA ALA A 136 -9.36 -3.82 8.18
C ALA A 136 -9.08 -2.31 8.16
N ILE A 137 -9.64 -1.56 9.11
CA ILE A 137 -9.41 -0.11 9.21
C ILE A 137 -7.95 0.18 9.55
N PHE A 138 -7.34 -0.56 10.47
CA PHE A 138 -5.92 -0.43 10.79
C PHE A 138 -5.01 -0.84 9.61
N GLY A 139 -5.47 -1.73 8.73
CA GLY A 139 -4.82 -2.05 7.46
C GLY A 139 -4.85 -0.91 6.45
N LEU A 140 -5.87 -0.05 6.52
CA LEU A 140 -5.97 1.19 5.74
C LEU A 140 -5.17 2.34 6.35
N LEU A 141 -4.50 2.14 7.50
CA LEU A 141 -3.69 3.19 8.10
C LEU A 141 -2.26 3.16 7.54
N PRO A 142 -1.70 4.32 7.17
CA PRO A 142 -0.34 4.44 6.67
C PRO A 142 0.70 4.36 7.81
N VAL A 143 0.57 3.39 8.71
CA VAL A 143 1.40 3.27 9.91
C VAL A 143 2.18 1.96 9.94
N LEU A 144 3.49 2.07 10.13
CA LEU A 144 4.33 0.96 10.54
C LEU A 144 3.95 0.59 11.98
N GLY A 145 3.00 -0.32 12.16
CA GLY A 145 2.49 -0.68 13.48
C GLY A 145 0.99 -1.01 13.56
N GLY A 146 0.26 -1.05 12.44
CA GLY A 146 -1.16 -1.41 12.43
C GLY A 146 -1.44 -2.74 13.16
N ALA A 147 -0.53 -3.72 13.02
CA ALA A 147 -0.58 -4.98 13.75
C ALA A 147 -0.47 -4.85 15.27
N LEU A 148 0.44 -3.99 15.74
CA LEU A 148 0.67 -3.75 17.17
C LEU A 148 -0.53 -3.08 17.82
N MET A 149 -1.28 -2.29 17.06
CA MET A 149 -2.47 -1.58 17.55
C MET A 149 -3.76 -2.39 17.43
N SER A 150 -3.92 -3.18 16.37
CA SER A 150 -5.10 -4.03 16.19
C SER A 150 -5.02 -5.32 17.00
N ALA A 151 -3.82 -5.86 17.24
CA ALA A 151 -3.63 -7.08 18.02
C ALA A 151 -4.26 -7.04 19.42
N PRO A 152 -3.98 -6.07 20.31
CA PRO A 152 -4.57 -6.06 21.65
C PRO A 152 -6.10 -5.94 21.61
N VAL A 153 -6.65 -5.25 20.60
CA VAL A 153 -8.11 -5.11 20.48
C VAL A 153 -8.77 -6.42 20.04
N VAL A 154 -8.15 -7.12 19.08
CA VAL A 154 -8.63 -8.45 18.66
C VAL A 154 -8.40 -9.48 19.76
N ASP A 155 -7.36 -9.32 20.57
CA ASP A 155 -7.08 -10.21 21.70
C ASP A 155 -8.14 -10.06 22.79
N ASP A 156 -8.35 -8.82 23.27
CA ASP A 156 -9.37 -8.49 24.28
C ASP A 156 -10.77 -8.95 23.84
N VAL A 157 -11.18 -8.57 22.62
CA VAL A 157 -12.53 -8.88 22.12
C VAL A 157 -12.65 -10.35 21.70
N GLY A 158 -11.54 -10.96 21.30
CA GLY A 158 -11.49 -12.39 20.99
C GLY A 158 -11.63 -13.25 22.23
N ASP A 159 -11.04 -12.83 23.37
CA ASP A 159 -11.26 -13.49 24.67
C ASP A 159 -12.72 -13.44 25.08
N ASP A 160 -13.37 -12.28 24.92
CA ASP A 160 -14.81 -12.11 25.20
C ASP A 160 -15.71 -13.00 24.31
N LEU A 161 -15.20 -13.41 23.15
CA LEU A 161 -15.89 -14.29 22.19
C LEU A 161 -15.48 -15.77 22.32
N GLY A 162 -14.57 -16.11 23.25
CA GLY A 162 -14.07 -17.48 23.43
C GLY A 162 -13.12 -17.97 22.33
N LEU A 163 -12.51 -17.05 21.57
CA LEU A 163 -11.62 -17.40 20.45
C LEU A 163 -10.26 -17.91 20.93
N ASN A 164 -9.74 -18.92 20.24
CA ASN A 164 -8.37 -19.37 20.44
C ASN A 164 -7.33 -18.44 19.77
N SER A 165 -6.05 -18.70 20.05
CA SER A 165 -4.94 -17.87 19.56
C SER A 165 -4.82 -17.87 18.03
N GLU A 166 -5.09 -19.03 17.41
CA GLU A 166 -5.04 -19.21 15.96
C GLU A 166 -6.14 -18.39 15.26
N GLU A 167 -7.36 -18.41 15.78
CA GLU A 167 -8.51 -17.65 15.27
C GLU A 167 -8.28 -16.14 15.38
N LYS A 168 -7.84 -15.65 16.55
CA LYS A 168 -7.48 -14.24 16.74
C LYS A 168 -6.41 -13.79 15.76
N THR A 169 -5.38 -14.63 15.57
CA THR A 169 -4.30 -14.37 14.61
C THR A 169 -4.82 -14.32 13.19
N PHE A 170 -5.69 -15.27 12.80
CA PHE A 170 -6.33 -15.30 11.50
C PHE A 170 -7.14 -14.03 11.24
N LEU A 171 -8.05 -13.65 12.14
CA LEU A 171 -8.89 -12.47 11.99
C LEU A 171 -8.06 -11.19 11.85
N ASN A 172 -7.07 -11.03 12.75
CA ASN A 172 -6.21 -9.85 12.72
C ASN A 172 -5.35 -9.79 11.44
N LEU A 173 -4.79 -10.91 10.99
CA LEU A 173 -3.93 -10.93 9.81
C LEU A 173 -4.74 -10.81 8.53
N TRP A 174 -5.78 -11.61 8.36
CA TRP A 174 -6.56 -11.68 7.13
C TRP A 174 -7.21 -10.34 6.81
N PHE A 175 -8.04 -9.83 7.72
CA PHE A 175 -8.81 -8.60 7.48
C PHE A 175 -7.91 -7.36 7.39
N ARG A 176 -6.74 -7.35 8.04
CA ARG A 176 -5.76 -6.27 7.88
C ARG A 176 -5.10 -6.26 6.49
N HIS A 177 -4.96 -7.40 5.82
CA HIS A 177 -4.25 -7.47 4.53
C HIS A 177 -5.15 -7.42 3.30
N VAL A 178 -6.40 -7.87 3.40
CA VAL A 178 -7.34 -7.83 2.25
C VAL A 178 -7.52 -6.41 1.70
N VAL A 179 -7.51 -5.39 2.56
CA VAL A 179 -7.71 -3.99 2.13
C VAL A 179 -6.60 -3.46 1.21
N PHE A 180 -5.40 -4.05 1.22
CA PHE A 180 -4.27 -3.60 0.39
C PHE A 180 -4.52 -3.76 -1.12
N PHE A 181 -5.46 -4.64 -1.52
CA PHE A 181 -5.83 -4.78 -2.93
C PHE A 181 -6.46 -3.51 -3.51
N ILE A 182 -7.14 -2.72 -2.68
CA ILE A 182 -7.90 -1.55 -3.13
C ILE A 182 -7.44 -0.24 -2.48
N TYR A 183 -6.50 -0.30 -1.54
CA TYR A 183 -6.06 0.88 -0.80
C TYR A 183 -5.17 1.78 -1.67
N PRO A 184 -5.65 2.96 -2.11
CA PRO A 184 -4.98 3.80 -3.11
C PRO A 184 -3.64 4.38 -2.65
N VAL A 185 -3.45 4.43 -1.32
CA VAL A 185 -2.26 4.97 -0.67
C VAL A 185 -1.29 3.87 -0.21
N GLY A 186 -1.65 2.60 -0.44
CA GLY A 186 -0.77 1.47 -0.17
C GLY A 186 0.48 1.56 -1.04
N THR A 187 1.66 1.45 -0.41
CA THR A 187 2.95 1.60 -1.11
C THR A 187 3.11 0.64 -2.28
N THR A 188 2.56 -0.58 -2.16
CA THR A 188 2.56 -1.60 -3.22
C THR A 188 1.75 -1.17 -4.45
N LEU A 189 0.52 -0.71 -4.25
CA LEU A 189 -0.37 -0.27 -5.32
C LEU A 189 0.12 1.03 -5.96
N LEU A 190 0.65 1.95 -5.15
CA LEU A 190 1.23 3.20 -5.62
C LEU A 190 2.48 2.94 -6.46
N LEU A 191 3.39 2.07 -6.00
CA LEU A 191 4.56 1.66 -6.77
C LEU A 191 4.16 1.01 -8.11
N ALA A 192 3.20 0.08 -8.09
CA ALA A 192 2.69 -0.54 -9.30
C ALA A 192 2.11 0.48 -10.30
N SER A 193 1.40 1.50 -9.80
CA SER A 193 0.87 2.61 -10.62
C SER A 193 1.99 3.40 -11.32
N TYR A 194 3.07 3.71 -10.61
CA TYR A 194 4.21 4.44 -11.20
C TYR A 194 5.00 3.61 -12.20
N LEU A 195 5.23 2.34 -11.91
CA LEU A 195 5.95 1.41 -12.79
C LEU A 195 5.16 1.10 -14.06
N ALA A 196 3.87 0.80 -13.94
CA ALA A 196 3.01 0.50 -15.08
C ALA A 196 2.60 1.75 -15.88
N GLY A 197 2.80 2.95 -15.32
CA GLY A 197 2.32 4.20 -15.91
C GLY A 197 0.80 4.37 -15.86
N ILE A 198 0.06 3.44 -15.26
CA ILE A 198 -1.40 3.44 -15.13
C ILE A 198 -1.79 4.15 -13.83
N GLU A 199 -2.85 4.95 -13.82
CA GLU A 199 -3.36 5.57 -12.59
C GLU A 199 -3.84 4.52 -11.56
N VAL A 200 -3.94 4.90 -10.29
CA VAL A 200 -4.32 3.98 -9.20
C VAL A 200 -5.73 3.42 -9.39
N LYS A 201 -6.69 4.24 -9.84
CA LYS A 201 -8.10 3.82 -9.99
C LYS A 201 -8.30 2.60 -10.91
N PRO A 202 -7.79 2.57 -12.15
CA PRO A 202 -7.89 1.36 -12.99
C PRO A 202 -7.31 0.11 -12.33
N LEU A 203 -6.19 0.24 -11.59
CA LEU A 203 -5.60 -0.89 -10.87
C LEU A 203 -6.53 -1.40 -9.77
N ILE A 204 -7.13 -0.50 -8.99
CA ILE A 204 -8.16 -0.85 -7.98
C ILE A 204 -9.30 -1.62 -8.63
N LEU A 205 -9.83 -1.13 -9.76
CA LEU A 205 -10.97 -1.76 -10.43
C LEU A 205 -10.68 -3.20 -10.88
N VAL A 206 -9.46 -3.47 -11.35
CA VAL A 206 -9.03 -4.82 -11.72
C VAL A 206 -8.85 -5.73 -10.50
N GLN A 207 -8.48 -5.16 -9.35
CA GLN A 207 -8.29 -5.89 -8.10
C GLN A 207 -9.57 -6.07 -7.29
N LEU A 208 -10.67 -5.39 -7.63
CA LEU A 208 -11.95 -5.51 -6.93
C LEU A 208 -12.46 -6.95 -6.83
N PRO A 209 -12.43 -7.79 -7.88
CA PRO A 209 -12.84 -9.18 -7.76
C PRO A 209 -12.01 -9.95 -6.74
N VAL A 210 -10.69 -9.76 -6.72
CA VAL A 210 -9.78 -10.39 -5.75
C VAL A 210 -10.04 -9.89 -4.33
N PHE A 211 -10.29 -8.60 -4.16
CA PHE A 211 -10.66 -8.01 -2.89
C PHE A 211 -11.97 -8.60 -2.35
N ILE A 212 -13.00 -8.64 -3.18
CA ILE A 212 -14.33 -9.17 -2.82
C ILE A 212 -14.22 -10.65 -2.46
N THR A 213 -13.56 -11.46 -3.28
CA THR A 213 -13.40 -12.89 -2.97
C THR A 213 -12.60 -13.12 -1.70
N SER A 214 -11.58 -12.30 -1.44
CA SER A 214 -10.78 -12.40 -0.21
C SER A 214 -11.57 -12.01 1.03
N ILE A 215 -12.40 -10.96 0.96
CA ILE A 215 -13.33 -10.58 2.04
C ILE A 215 -14.35 -11.70 2.28
N LEU A 216 -14.99 -12.19 1.22
CA LEU A 216 -16.00 -13.26 1.33
C LEU A 216 -15.41 -14.55 1.88
N ALA A 217 -14.20 -14.94 1.46
CA ALA A 217 -13.51 -16.12 1.98
C ALA A 217 -13.17 -15.95 3.47
N GLY A 218 -12.65 -14.78 3.87
CA GLY A 218 -12.35 -14.48 5.27
C GLY A 218 -13.59 -14.50 6.14
N HIS A 219 -14.66 -13.87 5.67
CA HIS A 219 -15.94 -13.82 6.35
C HIS A 219 -16.61 -15.20 6.42
N ALA A 220 -16.50 -16.02 5.36
CA ALA A 220 -17.01 -17.39 5.38
C ALA A 220 -16.30 -18.27 6.43
N ILE A 221 -14.98 -18.14 6.57
CA ILE A 221 -14.22 -18.80 7.64
C ILE A 221 -14.63 -18.24 9.00
N TRP A 222 -14.87 -16.94 9.11
CA TRP A 222 -15.34 -16.33 10.35
C TRP A 222 -16.70 -16.86 10.79
N LEU A 223 -17.62 -17.14 9.86
CA LEU A 223 -18.96 -17.65 10.17
C LEU A 223 -18.98 -19.10 10.68
N ILE A 224 -17.94 -19.90 10.42
CA ILE A 224 -17.85 -21.29 10.89
C ILE A 224 -17.13 -21.41 12.24
N ILE A 225 -16.53 -20.32 12.74
CA ILE A 225 -15.90 -20.29 14.05
C ILE A 225 -17.01 -20.18 15.10
N GLU A 226 -17.04 -21.14 16.02
CA GLU A 226 -17.93 -21.10 17.16
C GLU A 226 -17.50 -19.98 18.11
N VAL A 227 -18.47 -19.17 18.55
CA VAL A 227 -18.19 -18.07 19.48
C VAL A 227 -19.19 -18.04 20.61
N GLU A 228 -18.73 -17.58 21.76
CA GLU A 228 -19.58 -17.34 22.91
C GLU A 228 -20.43 -16.07 22.73
N GLU A 229 -21.51 -15.94 23.51
CA GLU A 229 -22.28 -14.71 23.55
C GLU A 229 -21.42 -13.58 24.14
N SER A 230 -21.18 -12.57 23.31
CA SER A 230 -20.46 -11.35 23.68
C SER A 230 -21.14 -10.66 24.88
N LYS A 231 -20.35 -10.43 25.94
CA LYS A 231 -20.76 -9.72 27.16
C LYS A 231 -20.52 -8.22 27.03
N LYS A 232 -20.89 -7.62 25.89
CA LYS A 232 -20.57 -6.21 25.64
C LYS A 232 -21.32 -5.29 26.60
N ASP A 233 -20.63 -4.85 27.66
CA ASP A 233 -21.12 -3.79 28.53
C ASP A 233 -21.09 -2.45 27.78
N VAL A 234 -22.28 -1.90 27.53
CA VAL A 234 -22.44 -0.60 26.89
C VAL A 234 -22.30 0.48 27.95
N GLU A 235 -21.08 0.99 28.17
CA GLU A 235 -20.89 2.14 29.06
C GLU A 235 -20.05 3.30 28.48
N SER A 236 -20.63 4.50 28.66
CA SER A 236 -20.09 5.87 28.52
C SER A 236 -20.23 6.60 27.15
N PRO A 237 -20.26 7.96 27.15
CA PRO A 237 -20.66 8.74 26.00
C PRO A 237 -19.61 8.70 24.88
N PHE A 238 -20.05 8.30 23.70
CA PHE A 238 -19.24 8.24 22.48
C PHE A 238 -19.39 9.54 21.66
N SER A 239 -18.28 10.23 21.42
CA SER A 239 -18.23 11.40 20.54
C SER A 239 -18.03 10.97 19.09
N LYS A 240 -19.13 10.86 18.34
CA LYS A 240 -19.10 10.68 16.86
C LYS A 240 -18.21 11.71 16.17
N ARG A 241 -18.12 12.92 16.74
CA ARG A 241 -17.32 14.03 16.23
C ARG A 241 -15.82 13.72 16.30
N GLU A 242 -15.35 13.17 17.40
CA GLU A 242 -13.93 12.81 17.58
C GLU A 242 -13.52 11.67 16.65
N LEU A 243 -14.35 10.62 16.54
CA LEU A 243 -14.11 9.55 15.58
C LEU A 243 -14.07 10.08 14.13
N GLY A 244 -14.99 10.98 13.78
CA GLY A 244 -15.01 11.64 12.48
C GLY A 244 -13.75 12.45 12.21
N LYS A 245 -13.28 13.24 13.18
CA LYS A 245 -12.02 14.00 13.09
C LYS A 245 -10.83 13.07 12.85
N ALA A 246 -10.81 11.90 13.49
CA ALA A 246 -9.70 10.95 13.38
C ALA A 246 -9.74 10.12 12.09
N ILE A 247 -10.91 9.83 11.51
CA ILE A 247 -11.04 9.08 10.25
C ILE A 247 -10.87 10.00 9.02
N PHE A 248 -11.31 11.26 9.13
CA PHE A 248 -11.35 12.21 8.01
C PHE A 248 -10.03 12.33 7.23
N PRO A 249 -8.84 12.48 7.86
CA PRO A 249 -7.60 12.63 7.11
C PRO A 249 -7.23 11.38 6.29
N ILE A 250 -7.60 10.19 6.74
CA ILE A 250 -7.36 8.93 6.01
C ILE A 250 -8.25 8.87 4.77
N LEU A 251 -9.54 9.17 4.94
CA LEU A 251 -10.49 9.22 3.83
C LEU A 251 -10.09 10.27 2.80
N LEU A 252 -9.66 11.45 3.26
CA LEU A 252 -9.23 12.54 2.38
C LEU A 252 -8.07 12.11 1.49
N VAL A 253 -7.02 11.51 2.06
CA VAL A 253 -5.88 11.02 1.30
C VAL A 253 -6.30 9.91 0.33
N ALA A 254 -7.13 8.97 0.79
CA ALA A 254 -7.60 7.87 -0.05
C ALA A 254 -8.42 8.38 -1.24
N SER A 255 -9.36 9.31 -1.02
CA SER A 255 -10.15 9.92 -2.09
C SER A 255 -9.28 10.62 -3.13
N PHE A 256 -8.27 11.38 -2.70
CA PHE A 256 -7.35 12.05 -3.62
C PHE A 256 -6.54 11.04 -4.44
N GLY A 257 -6.07 9.95 -3.81
CA GLY A 257 -5.34 8.88 -4.50
C GLY A 257 -6.16 8.13 -5.56
N VAL A 258 -7.48 7.99 -5.36
CA VAL A 258 -8.37 7.42 -6.38
C VAL A 258 -8.55 8.38 -7.56
N ILE A 259 -8.55 9.70 -7.34
CA ILE A 259 -8.73 10.68 -8.41
C ILE A 259 -7.50 10.72 -9.32
N ARG A 260 -6.31 10.94 -8.74
CA ARG A 260 -5.00 10.95 -9.43
C ARG A 260 -3.89 10.60 -8.45
N ARG A 261 -2.90 9.82 -8.88
CA ARG A 261 -1.79 9.40 -7.99
C ARG A 261 -1.00 10.57 -7.38
N TRP A 262 -0.75 11.64 -8.14
CA TRP A 262 0.02 12.79 -7.64
C TRP A 262 -0.77 13.63 -6.61
N LEU A 263 -2.11 13.56 -6.64
CA LEU A 263 -2.97 14.28 -5.69
C LEU A 263 -2.84 13.72 -4.27
N ILE A 264 -2.29 12.53 -4.09
CA ILE A 264 -1.99 11.97 -2.75
C ILE A 264 -1.15 12.95 -1.93
N ILE A 265 -0.16 13.61 -2.53
CA ILE A 265 0.68 14.62 -1.86
C ILE A 265 -0.18 15.74 -1.31
N VAL A 266 -1.09 16.28 -2.12
CA VAL A 266 -2.02 17.34 -1.71
C VAL A 266 -2.96 16.84 -0.61
N GLY A 267 -3.52 15.64 -0.77
CA GLY A 267 -4.39 15.03 0.24
C GLY A 267 -3.69 14.89 1.59
N VAL A 268 -2.42 14.46 1.61
CA VAL A 268 -1.66 14.32 2.85
C VAL A 268 -1.34 15.68 3.48
N LEU A 269 -0.94 16.67 2.69
CA LEU A 269 -0.67 18.02 3.19
C LEU A 269 -1.93 18.66 3.80
N LEU A 270 -3.08 18.53 3.13
CA LEU A 270 -4.36 18.99 3.66
C LEU A 270 -4.76 18.23 4.94
N SER A 271 -4.51 16.93 4.99
CA SER A 271 -4.72 16.11 6.18
C SER A 271 -3.86 16.55 7.36
N ILE A 272 -2.59 16.86 7.13
CA ILE A 272 -1.68 17.38 8.17
C ILE A 272 -2.15 18.77 8.62
N ALA A 273 -2.50 19.67 7.70
CA ALA A 273 -3.00 21.00 8.01
C ALA A 273 -4.31 20.94 8.83
N PHE A 274 -5.23 20.05 8.45
CA PHE A 274 -6.46 19.80 9.20
C PHE A 274 -6.16 19.36 10.64
N LEU A 275 -5.26 18.39 10.82
CA LEU A 275 -4.88 17.92 12.15
C LEU A 275 -4.21 19.03 12.96
N ALA A 276 -3.34 19.84 12.34
CA ALA A 276 -2.70 20.98 12.98
C ALA A 276 -3.71 22.04 13.44
N ILE A 277 -4.76 22.33 12.66
CA ILE A 277 -5.80 23.28 13.06
C ILE A 277 -6.65 22.69 14.19
N VAL A 278 -7.15 21.47 14.02
CA VAL A 278 -8.11 20.88 14.97
C VAL A 278 -7.45 20.59 16.32
N ARG A 279 -6.19 20.17 16.35
CA ARG A 279 -5.44 19.83 17.58
C ARG A 279 -4.58 20.98 18.10
N GLY A 280 -4.08 21.84 17.22
CA GLY A 280 -3.37 23.05 17.64
C GLY A 280 -4.28 24.00 18.42
N LEU A 281 -5.56 24.06 18.06
CA LEU A 281 -6.60 24.77 18.82
C LEU A 281 -6.93 24.11 20.18
N GLU A 282 -6.56 22.84 20.39
CA GLU A 282 -6.78 22.11 21.65
C GLU A 282 -5.57 22.22 22.61
N LEU A 283 -4.41 22.74 22.15
CA LEU A 283 -3.23 22.99 22.99
C LEU A 283 -3.18 24.40 23.59
N GLU A 284 -4.03 25.32 23.12
CA GLU A 284 -4.17 26.69 23.63
C GLU A 284 -5.37 26.88 24.59
N THR A 285 -6.08 25.80 24.94
CA THR A 285 -7.24 25.80 25.87
C THR A 285 -7.01 24.87 27.04
#